data_AF-A0A6A6PHH3-F1
#
_entry.id   AF-A0A6A6PHH3-F1
#
_cell.length_a   1.000
_cell.length_b   1.000
_cell.length_c   1.000
_cell.angle_alpha   90.00
_cell.angle_beta   90.00
_cell.angle_gamma   90.00
#
_symmetry.space_group_name_H-M   'P 1'
#
loop_
_entity.id
_entity.type
_entity.pdbx_description
1 polymer ?
#
loop_
_entity_poly.entity_id
_entity_poly.type
_entity_poly.pdbx_seq_one_letter_code
_entity_poly.pdbx_strand_id
1 'polypeptide(L)'
;LIYQSIDQRALQYVVMIGGAYFLVATFAIFIYASRLYTNRTIMAAVGKTYVPVEPGEVGKKVRKMIVKQYERSAVVAWESRPRDLLGEILEAERVGILAPETAGLGRNDYTVGREIRIDPEIPPWGDVRHAGWSSPAQGNVGELPNIQFAPVIQELPNLIEAKAVSLAPSDPVDNSTADPQVLEVLQRPSTTGMRDYLTQLAYLGLVNPPEIGEAFLNQYESARFSGLPLSEDEFRSLMSAFAELLAGMTGLQPEIVEQIRIQTGE
;
A
#
# COMPACT_ATOMS: atom_id res chain seq x y z
N LEU A 1 -8.44 -51.55 56.01
CA LEU A 1 -9.09 -51.04 57.23
C LEU A 1 -10.61 -51.02 57.14
N ILE A 2 -11.23 -50.30 56.20
CA ILE A 2 -12.71 -50.25 56.05
C ILE A 2 -13.31 -51.64 55.74
N TYR A 3 -12.66 -52.42 54.88
CA TYR A 3 -13.12 -53.78 54.53
C TYR A 3 -13.06 -54.75 55.73
N GLN A 4 -12.02 -54.65 56.57
CA GLN A 4 -11.86 -55.49 57.78
C GLN A 4 -12.82 -55.10 58.92
N SER A 5 -13.32 -53.86 58.96
CA SER A 5 -14.26 -53.40 60.01
C SER A 5 -15.72 -53.73 59.71
N ILE A 6 -16.06 -53.96 58.43
CA ILE A 6 -17.38 -54.47 58.00
C ILE A 6 -17.56 -55.92 58.44
N ASP A 7 -16.51 -56.74 58.38
CA ASP A 7 -16.54 -58.17 58.72
C ASP A 7 -16.70 -58.41 60.24
N GLN A 8 -16.25 -57.46 61.08
CA GLN A 8 -16.36 -57.52 62.55
C GLN A 8 -17.57 -56.79 63.16
N ARG A 9 -18.55 -56.32 62.34
CA ARG A 9 -19.76 -55.58 62.78
C ARG A 9 -19.51 -54.34 63.65
N ALA A 10 -18.36 -53.69 63.54
CA ALA A 10 -18.01 -52.51 64.34
C ALA A 10 -18.38 -51.20 63.61
N LEU A 11 -19.69 -50.94 63.47
CA LEU A 11 -20.24 -49.79 62.73
C LEU A 11 -19.73 -48.43 63.22
N GLN A 12 -19.39 -48.31 64.51
CA GLN A 12 -18.87 -47.08 65.11
C GLN A 12 -17.55 -46.62 64.45
N TYR A 13 -16.63 -47.55 64.18
CA TYR A 13 -15.35 -47.20 63.54
C TYR A 13 -15.52 -46.83 62.07
N VAL A 14 -16.47 -47.45 61.35
CA VAL A 14 -16.75 -47.11 59.95
C VAL A 14 -17.32 -45.69 59.83
N VAL A 15 -18.25 -45.31 60.73
CA VAL A 15 -18.79 -43.94 60.77
C VAL A 15 -17.73 -42.92 61.18
N MET A 16 -16.88 -43.24 62.16
CA MET A 16 -15.80 -42.35 62.61
C MET A 16 -14.74 -42.13 61.52
N ILE A 17 -14.28 -43.21 60.88
CA ILE A 17 -13.28 -43.14 59.81
C ILE A 17 -13.87 -42.48 58.55
N GLY A 18 -15.09 -42.85 58.17
CA GLY A 18 -15.80 -42.22 57.05
C GLY A 18 -16.05 -40.72 57.26
N GLY A 19 -16.44 -40.33 58.48
CA GLY A 19 -16.60 -38.93 58.87
C GLY A 19 -15.28 -38.16 58.81
N ALA A 20 -14.18 -38.75 59.29
CA ALA A 20 -12.85 -38.14 59.21
C ALA A 20 -12.40 -37.90 57.76
N TYR A 21 -12.57 -38.88 56.87
CA TYR A 21 -12.25 -38.71 55.44
C TYR A 21 -13.14 -37.68 54.76
N PHE A 22 -14.44 -37.66 55.08
CA PHE A 22 -15.38 -36.68 54.52
C PHE A 22 -15.01 -35.25 54.95
N LEU A 23 -14.67 -35.06 56.23
CA LEU A 23 -14.25 -33.76 56.75
C LEU A 23 -12.95 -33.30 56.08
N VAL A 24 -11.95 -34.18 55.97
CA VAL A 24 -10.68 -33.87 55.27
C VAL A 24 -10.93 -33.54 53.79
N ALA A 25 -11.79 -34.28 53.10
CA ALA A 25 -12.14 -34.00 51.71
C ALA A 25 -12.82 -32.62 51.56
N THR A 26 -13.72 -32.27 52.48
CA THR A 26 -14.40 -30.96 52.49
C THR A 26 -13.41 -29.82 52.70
N PHE A 27 -12.48 -29.96 53.65
CA PHE A 27 -11.42 -28.96 53.87
C PHE A 27 -10.47 -28.85 52.68
N ALA A 28 -10.09 -29.97 52.06
CA ALA A 28 -9.26 -29.97 50.87
C ALA A 28 -9.93 -29.23 49.70
N ILE A 29 -11.23 -29.46 49.47
CA ILE A 29 -12.02 -28.76 48.45
C ILE A 29 -12.08 -27.26 48.77
N PHE A 30 -12.32 -26.89 50.03
CA PHE A 30 -12.40 -25.49 50.44
C PHE A 30 -11.07 -24.74 50.24
N ILE A 31 -9.95 -25.34 50.64
CA ILE A 31 -8.62 -24.76 50.44
C ILE A 31 -8.31 -24.62 48.94
N TYR A 32 -8.65 -25.64 48.14
CA TYR A 32 -8.44 -25.58 46.69
C TYR A 32 -9.28 -24.49 46.03
N ALA A 33 -10.56 -24.36 46.40
CA ALA A 33 -11.45 -23.31 45.90
C ALA A 33 -10.96 -21.91 46.30
N SER A 34 -10.54 -21.73 47.56
CA SER A 34 -9.97 -20.47 48.05
C SER A 34 -8.71 -20.07 47.27
N ARG A 35 -7.81 -21.04 47.03
CA ARG A 35 -6.60 -20.81 46.23
C ARG A 35 -6.93 -20.46 44.78
N LEU A 36 -7.88 -21.15 44.17
CA LEU A 36 -8.31 -20.90 42.79
C LEU A 36 -8.92 -19.50 42.65
N TYR A 37 -9.76 -19.09 43.61
CA TYR A 37 -10.39 -17.77 43.60
C TYR A 37 -9.36 -16.66 43.79
N THR A 38 -8.45 -16.83 44.76
CA THR A 38 -7.38 -15.85 45.05
C THR A 38 -6.44 -15.68 43.86
N ASN A 39 -5.98 -16.78 43.25
CA ASN A 39 -5.11 -16.71 42.06
C ASN A 39 -5.81 -16.01 40.89
N ARG A 40 -7.11 -16.28 40.68
CA ARG A 40 -7.89 -15.61 39.63
C ARG A 40 -8.02 -14.11 39.89
N THR A 41 -8.23 -13.69 41.14
CA THR A 41 -8.31 -12.27 41.50
C THR A 41 -6.97 -11.55 41.36
N ILE A 42 -5.86 -12.20 41.70
CA ILE A 42 -4.52 -11.61 41.54
C ILE A 42 -4.17 -11.45 40.06
N MET A 43 -4.45 -12.45 39.21
CA MET A 43 -4.23 -12.32 37.76
C MET A 43 -5.10 -11.23 37.12
N ALA A 44 -6.32 -11.02 37.62
CA ALA A 44 -7.17 -9.92 37.17
C ALA A 44 -6.71 -8.54 37.67
N ALA A 45 -5.99 -8.49 38.79
CA ALA A 45 -5.48 -7.25 39.40
C ALA A 45 -4.12 -6.80 38.83
N VAL A 46 -3.36 -7.70 38.19
CA VAL A 46 -2.18 -7.33 37.39
C VAL A 46 -2.71 -6.63 36.14
N GLY A 47 -2.80 -5.29 36.22
CA GLY A 47 -3.28 -4.45 35.12
C GLY A 47 -2.56 -4.81 33.82
N LYS A 48 -3.32 -5.13 32.78
CA LYS A 48 -2.76 -5.46 31.47
C LYS A 48 -2.21 -4.19 30.82
N THR A 49 -1.04 -4.32 30.18
CA THR A 49 -0.32 -3.21 29.54
C THR A 49 -0.88 -2.82 28.17
N TYR A 50 -1.82 -3.59 27.60
CA TYR A 50 -2.30 -3.35 26.23
C TYR A 50 -3.72 -2.79 26.18
N VAL A 51 -3.90 -1.86 25.24
CA VAL A 51 -5.19 -1.41 24.69
C VAL A 51 -5.51 -2.36 23.52
N PRO A 52 -6.77 -2.78 23.27
CA PRO A 52 -8.05 -2.29 23.83
C PRO A 52 -8.69 -3.13 24.95
N VAL A 53 -9.53 -2.46 25.74
CA VAL A 53 -10.22 -3.02 26.94
C VAL A 53 -11.31 -4.05 26.55
N GLU A 54 -11.17 -5.27 27.03
CA GLU A 54 -12.06 -6.39 26.76
C GLU A 54 -13.38 -6.29 27.55
N PRO A 55 -14.47 -6.94 27.08
CA PRO A 55 -15.72 -7.01 27.85
C PRO A 55 -15.51 -7.74 29.18
N GLY A 56 -15.87 -7.08 30.29
CA GLY A 56 -15.76 -7.63 31.64
C GLY A 56 -14.60 -7.08 32.47
N GLU A 57 -13.66 -6.36 31.85
CA GLU A 57 -12.51 -5.76 32.55
C GLU A 57 -12.88 -4.50 33.33
N VAL A 58 -13.86 -3.74 32.82
CA VAL A 58 -14.40 -2.55 33.49
C VAL A 58 -15.93 -2.56 33.48
N GLY A 59 -16.55 -1.79 34.38
CA GLY A 59 -18.00 -1.66 34.44
C GLY A 59 -18.59 -1.21 33.09
N LYS A 60 -19.76 -1.75 32.71
CA LYS A 60 -20.39 -1.52 31.39
C LYS A 60 -20.47 -0.05 30.97
N LYS A 61 -20.78 0.85 31.92
CA LYS A 61 -20.84 2.30 31.70
C LYS A 61 -19.46 2.90 31.37
N VAL A 62 -18.44 2.51 32.13
CA VAL A 62 -17.06 2.97 31.92
C VAL A 62 -16.53 2.44 30.59
N ARG A 63 -16.79 1.17 30.27
CA ARG A 63 -16.44 0.60 28.96
C ARG A 63 -17.08 1.39 27.82
N LYS A 64 -18.39 1.67 27.92
CA LYS A 64 -19.12 2.46 26.91
C LYS A 64 -18.52 3.86 26.75
N MET A 65 -18.12 4.51 27.84
CA MET A 65 -17.44 5.80 27.80
C MET A 65 -16.09 5.70 27.07
N ILE A 66 -15.25 4.72 27.44
CA ILE A 66 -13.92 4.52 26.85
C ILE A 66 -14.03 4.24 25.34
N VAL A 67 -14.90 3.31 24.94
CA VAL A 67 -15.12 2.98 23.53
C VAL A 67 -15.56 4.21 22.75
N LYS A 68 -16.51 4.99 23.29
CA LYS A 68 -16.95 6.25 22.65
C LYS A 68 -15.80 7.25 22.47
N GLN A 69 -14.90 7.38 23.44
CA GLN A 69 -13.74 8.28 23.32
C GLN A 69 -12.68 7.76 22.34
N TYR A 70 -12.49 6.44 22.25
CA TYR A 70 -11.62 5.85 21.24
C TYR A 70 -12.17 6.03 19.83
N GLU A 71 -13.48 5.82 19.63
CA GLU A 71 -14.14 6.09 18.35
C GLU A 71 -13.94 7.54 17.92
N ARG A 72 -14.18 8.49 18.84
CA ARG A 72 -13.92 9.92 18.61
C ARG A 72 -12.47 10.20 18.23
N SER A 73 -11.53 9.65 18.99
CA SER A 73 -10.09 9.86 18.75
C SER A 73 -9.65 9.25 17.43
N ALA A 74 -10.22 8.11 17.04
CA ALA A 74 -9.95 7.46 15.77
C ALA A 74 -10.49 8.29 14.59
N VAL A 75 -11.69 8.87 14.72
CA VAL A 75 -12.26 9.79 13.71
C VAL A 75 -11.40 11.04 13.56
N VAL A 76 -11.02 11.68 14.67
CA VAL A 76 -10.14 12.85 14.65
C VAL A 76 -8.78 12.52 14.02
N ALA A 77 -8.16 11.41 14.42
CA ALA A 77 -6.89 10.98 13.85
C ALA A 77 -7.00 10.67 12.36
N TRP A 78 -8.13 10.11 11.91
CA TRP A 78 -8.39 9.87 10.49
C TRP A 78 -8.55 11.19 9.73
N GLU A 79 -9.41 12.08 10.20
CA GLU A 79 -9.70 13.36 9.54
C GLU A 79 -8.46 14.25 9.45
N SER A 80 -7.60 14.22 10.48
CA SER A 80 -6.36 15.01 10.51
C SER A 80 -5.24 14.54 9.57
N ARG A 81 -5.40 13.41 8.87
CA ARG A 81 -4.35 12.88 7.98
C ARG A 81 -4.29 13.64 6.66
N PRO A 82 -3.08 13.98 6.17
CA PRO A 82 -2.91 14.50 4.82
C PRO A 82 -3.42 13.50 3.78
N ARG A 83 -4.37 13.91 2.96
CA ARG A 83 -5.03 13.08 1.95
C ARG A 83 -5.64 13.93 0.85
N ASP A 84 -6.02 13.28 -0.24
CA ASP A 84 -6.66 13.94 -1.37
C ASP A 84 -8.16 14.15 -1.11
N LEU A 85 -8.48 15.28 -0.47
CA LEU A 85 -9.87 15.65 -0.17
C LEU A 85 -10.67 15.92 -1.45
N LEU A 86 -10.02 16.45 -2.48
CA LEU A 86 -10.68 16.84 -3.72
C LEU A 86 -11.07 15.60 -4.54
N GLY A 87 -10.18 14.62 -4.64
CA GLY A 87 -10.46 13.32 -5.25
C GLY A 87 -11.53 12.55 -4.49
N GLU A 88 -11.52 12.57 -3.15
CA GLU A 88 -12.57 11.96 -2.33
C GLU A 88 -13.96 12.55 -2.62
N ILE A 89 -14.07 13.88 -2.77
CA ILE A 89 -15.33 14.55 -3.12
C ILE A 89 -15.82 14.14 -4.51
N LEU A 90 -14.93 14.17 -5.52
CA LEU A 90 -15.27 13.78 -6.89
C LEU A 90 -15.74 12.33 -6.96
N GLU A 91 -15.07 11.43 -6.24
CA GLU A 91 -15.47 10.03 -6.20
C GLU A 91 -16.83 9.86 -5.50
N ALA A 92 -17.07 10.58 -4.41
CA ALA A 92 -18.36 10.56 -3.71
C ALA A 92 -19.51 11.10 -4.58
N GLU A 93 -19.27 12.12 -5.40
CA GLU A 93 -20.23 12.60 -6.40
C GLU A 93 -20.49 11.55 -7.48
N ARG A 94 -19.43 10.93 -8.03
CA ARG A 94 -19.54 9.86 -9.04
C ARG A 94 -20.36 8.67 -8.53
N VAL A 95 -20.19 8.30 -7.26
CA VAL A 95 -20.91 7.19 -6.62
C VAL A 95 -22.35 7.60 -6.22
N GLY A 96 -22.71 8.88 -6.34
CA GLY A 96 -24.04 9.40 -6.01
C GLY A 96 -24.30 9.55 -4.51
N ILE A 97 -23.24 9.61 -3.70
CA ILE A 97 -23.32 9.90 -2.26
C ILE A 97 -23.57 11.40 -2.05
N LEU A 98 -22.97 12.23 -2.89
CA LEU A 98 -23.18 13.68 -2.95
C LEU A 98 -24.17 14.04 -4.08
N ALA A 99 -24.88 15.15 -3.92
CA ALA A 99 -25.76 15.67 -4.97
C ALA A 99 -24.91 16.15 -6.16
N PRO A 100 -25.33 15.90 -7.41
CA PRO A 100 -24.59 16.34 -8.59
C PRO A 100 -24.48 17.87 -8.65
N GLU A 101 -23.38 18.39 -9.20
CA GLU A 101 -23.05 19.82 -9.37
C GLU A 101 -24.18 20.70 -9.98
N THR A 102 -25.17 20.10 -10.65
CA THR A 102 -26.34 20.80 -11.22
C THR A 102 -27.22 21.50 -10.18
N ALA A 103 -27.02 21.26 -8.88
CA ALA A 103 -27.71 21.94 -7.79
C ALA A 103 -27.22 23.39 -7.53
N GLY A 104 -26.20 23.87 -8.24
CA GLY A 104 -25.70 25.25 -8.11
C GLY A 104 -24.90 25.52 -6.82
N LEU A 105 -24.55 24.47 -6.07
CA LEU A 105 -23.56 24.55 -4.99
C LEU A 105 -22.17 24.39 -5.59
N GLY A 106 -21.27 25.32 -5.28
CA GLY A 106 -19.88 25.26 -5.73
C GLY A 106 -19.13 24.12 -5.06
N ARG A 107 -18.03 23.66 -5.67
CA ARG A 107 -17.17 22.60 -5.12
C ARG A 107 -16.69 22.86 -3.69
N ASN A 108 -16.68 24.14 -3.29
CA ASN A 108 -16.25 24.63 -1.98
C ASN A 108 -17.36 24.55 -0.91
N ASP A 109 -18.60 24.28 -1.30
CA ASP A 109 -19.69 24.07 -0.34
C ASP A 109 -19.60 22.69 0.34
N TYR A 110 -18.82 21.77 -0.22
CA TYR A 110 -18.67 20.42 0.29
C TYR A 110 -17.50 20.34 1.29
N THR A 111 -17.75 20.75 2.54
CA THR A 111 -16.80 20.50 3.64
C THR A 111 -16.71 19.01 3.92
N VAL A 112 -15.49 18.49 4.02
CA VAL A 112 -15.20 17.07 4.33
C VAL A 112 -14.95 16.89 5.82
N GLY A 113 -15.67 15.96 6.45
CA GLY A 113 -15.47 15.61 7.86
C GLY A 113 -16.77 15.52 8.68
N ARG A 114 -16.71 14.69 9.73
CA ARG A 114 -17.78 14.42 10.68
C ARG A 114 -17.58 15.21 11.98
N GLU A 115 -16.38 15.19 12.54
CA GLU A 115 -16.08 15.80 13.83
C GLU A 115 -15.24 17.08 13.68
N ILE A 116 -14.26 17.06 12.77
CA ILE A 116 -13.47 18.19 12.32
C ILE A 116 -13.91 18.48 10.89
N ARG A 117 -14.54 19.64 10.70
CA ARG A 117 -14.82 20.11 9.34
C ARG A 117 -13.53 20.63 8.73
N ILE A 118 -13.14 20.03 7.61
CA ILE A 118 -11.96 20.42 6.87
C ILE A 118 -12.43 21.02 5.55
N ASP A 119 -11.90 22.20 5.26
CA ASP A 119 -12.06 22.82 3.96
C ASP A 119 -11.07 22.17 2.98
N PRO A 120 -11.53 21.58 1.86
CA PRO A 120 -10.65 20.99 0.87
C PRO A 120 -9.70 22.01 0.20
N GLU A 121 -10.07 23.30 0.13
CA GLU A 121 -9.20 24.33 -0.46
C GLU A 121 -8.10 24.76 0.49
N ILE A 122 -8.38 24.73 1.80
CA ILE A 122 -7.48 25.20 2.86
C ILE A 122 -7.37 24.12 3.94
N PRO A 123 -6.72 22.98 3.64
CA PRO A 123 -6.56 21.93 4.63
C PRO A 123 -5.65 22.40 5.78
N PRO A 124 -5.91 21.96 7.03
CA PRO A 124 -5.15 22.42 8.20
C PRO A 124 -3.68 21.97 8.19
N TRP A 125 -3.34 20.95 7.40
CA TRP A 125 -1.97 20.48 7.21
C TRP A 125 -1.20 21.25 6.13
N GLY A 126 -1.85 22.12 5.36
CA GLY A 126 -1.22 22.90 4.29
C GLY A 126 -0.69 22.03 3.13
N ASP A 127 0.30 22.55 2.41
CA ASP A 127 0.96 21.86 1.31
C ASP A 127 2.08 20.96 1.84
N VAL A 128 1.90 19.64 1.70
CA VAL A 128 2.85 18.62 2.19
C VAL A 128 3.67 18.11 1.02
N ARG A 129 4.95 18.51 0.97
CA ARG A 129 5.90 18.07 -0.06
C ARG A 129 7.02 17.24 0.54
N HIS A 130 7.39 16.17 -0.13
CA HIS A 130 8.49 15.31 0.28
C HIS A 130 9.31 14.85 -0.93
N ALA A 131 10.62 14.82 -0.80
CA ALA A 131 11.46 14.29 -1.88
C ALA A 131 11.19 12.78 -2.05
N GLY A 132 10.95 12.32 -3.28
CA GLY A 132 10.65 10.93 -3.60
C GLY A 132 9.15 10.57 -3.56
N TRP A 133 8.29 11.52 -3.16
CA TRP A 133 6.85 11.30 -3.04
C TRP A 133 6.06 12.55 -3.42
N SER A 134 5.10 12.44 -4.34
CA SER A 134 4.20 13.57 -4.63
C SER A 134 3.28 13.87 -3.45
N SER A 135 2.78 15.10 -3.43
CA SER A 135 1.85 15.56 -2.40
C SER A 135 0.64 14.60 -2.29
N PRO A 136 0.19 14.28 -1.07
CA PRO A 136 -1.03 13.51 -0.87
C PRO A 136 -2.29 14.26 -1.32
N ALA A 137 -2.22 15.59 -1.42
CA ALA A 137 -3.33 16.42 -1.86
C ALA A 137 -3.24 16.69 -3.36
N GLN A 138 -4.37 16.70 -4.06
CA GLN A 138 -4.43 17.15 -5.44
C GLN A 138 -4.35 18.68 -5.48
N GLY A 139 -3.13 19.23 -5.58
CA GLY A 139 -2.89 20.68 -5.59
C GLY A 139 -3.32 21.35 -6.90
N ASN A 140 -2.86 20.82 -8.04
CA ASN A 140 -3.23 21.33 -9.37
C ASN A 140 -3.99 20.29 -10.20
N VAL A 141 -4.86 20.77 -11.09
CA VAL A 141 -5.56 19.95 -12.07
C VAL A 141 -4.54 19.27 -12.99
N GLY A 142 -4.43 17.95 -12.89
CA GLY A 142 -3.55 17.12 -13.74
C GLY A 142 -2.36 16.47 -13.04
N GLU A 143 -2.07 16.83 -11.79
CA GLU A 143 -1.07 16.15 -10.96
C GLU A 143 -1.70 14.94 -10.27
N LEU A 144 -1.10 13.76 -10.42
CA LEU A 144 -1.56 12.58 -9.71
C LEU A 144 -1.08 12.61 -8.25
N PRO A 145 -1.99 12.55 -7.26
CA PRO A 145 -1.63 12.61 -5.85
C PRO A 145 -0.99 11.30 -5.40
N ASN A 146 -0.19 11.38 -4.34
CA ASN A 146 0.34 10.23 -3.58
C ASN A 146 1.16 9.21 -4.42
N ILE A 147 1.93 9.68 -5.40
CA ILE A 147 2.83 8.87 -6.22
C ILE A 147 4.21 8.77 -5.57
N GLN A 148 4.73 7.55 -5.44
CA GLN A 148 6.13 7.33 -5.14
C GLN A 148 6.96 7.36 -6.43
N PHE A 149 8.02 8.18 -6.45
CA PHE A 149 8.80 8.38 -7.68
C PHE A 149 9.69 7.18 -8.01
N ALA A 150 10.24 6.50 -7.00
CA ALA A 150 11.19 5.39 -7.20
C ALA A 150 10.61 4.22 -8.02
N PRO A 151 9.39 3.72 -7.76
CA PRO A 151 8.76 2.73 -8.63
C PRO A 151 8.57 3.22 -10.07
N VAL A 152 8.11 4.47 -10.26
CA VAL A 152 7.90 5.02 -11.61
C VAL A 152 9.20 5.06 -12.40
N ILE A 153 10.29 5.51 -11.78
CA ILE A 153 11.62 5.58 -12.40
C ILE A 153 12.11 4.17 -12.79
N GLN A 154 11.83 3.15 -11.99
CA GLN A 154 12.19 1.77 -12.31
C GLN A 154 11.44 1.23 -13.54
N GLU A 155 10.24 1.73 -13.82
CA GLU A 155 9.42 1.31 -14.95
C GLU A 155 9.70 2.08 -16.25
N LEU A 156 10.29 3.28 -16.19
CA LEU A 156 10.59 4.08 -17.40
C LEU A 156 11.35 3.30 -18.49
N PRO A 157 12.38 2.50 -18.18
CA PRO A 157 13.09 1.73 -19.19
C PRO A 157 12.19 0.69 -19.88
N ASN A 158 11.29 0.05 -19.14
CA ASN A 158 10.37 -0.96 -19.66
C ASN A 158 9.35 -0.32 -20.62
N LEU A 159 8.92 0.92 -20.31
CA LEU A 159 8.00 1.67 -21.16
C LEU A 159 8.65 2.11 -22.49
N ILE A 160 9.93 2.48 -22.47
CA ILE A 160 10.67 2.81 -23.70
C ILE A 160 10.83 1.58 -24.57
N GLU A 161 11.17 0.44 -23.97
CA GLU A 161 11.26 -0.84 -24.68
C GLU A 161 9.92 -1.24 -25.29
N ALA A 162 8.83 -1.16 -24.52
CA ALA A 162 7.49 -1.43 -25.01
C ALA A 162 7.12 -0.51 -26.19
N LYS A 163 7.51 0.77 -26.13
CA LYS A 163 7.32 1.71 -27.23
C LYS A 163 8.15 1.32 -28.46
N ALA A 164 9.42 0.96 -28.31
CA ALA A 164 10.28 0.53 -29.40
C ALA A 164 9.70 -0.71 -30.10
N VAL A 165 9.28 -1.72 -29.32
CA VAL A 165 8.64 -2.94 -29.81
C VAL A 165 7.32 -2.65 -30.54
N SER A 166 6.54 -1.68 -30.06
CA SER A 166 5.29 -1.28 -30.72
C SER A 166 5.47 -0.63 -32.09
N LEU A 167 6.68 -0.15 -32.40
CA LEU A 167 7.03 0.47 -33.68
C LEU A 167 7.62 -0.53 -34.69
N ALA A 168 7.70 -1.82 -34.33
CA ALA A 168 8.15 -2.86 -35.23
C ALA A 168 7.20 -2.98 -36.45
N PRO A 169 7.75 -3.18 -37.66
CA PRO A 169 6.94 -3.42 -38.85
C PRO A 169 6.20 -4.76 -38.76
N SER A 170 5.10 -4.88 -39.51
CA SER A 170 4.39 -6.15 -39.66
C SER A 170 5.24 -7.21 -40.39
N ASP A 171 5.02 -8.48 -40.05
CA ASP A 171 5.66 -9.62 -40.70
C ASP A 171 5.27 -9.68 -42.19
N PRO A 172 6.23 -9.86 -43.11
CA PRO A 172 5.96 -9.93 -44.55
C PRO A 172 5.12 -11.15 -44.96
N VAL A 173 5.11 -12.23 -44.15
CA VAL A 173 4.33 -13.44 -44.40
C VAL A 173 2.94 -13.34 -43.77
N ASP A 174 2.86 -12.74 -42.58
CA ASP A 174 1.63 -12.52 -41.83
C ASP A 174 1.47 -11.06 -41.40
N ASN A 175 0.79 -10.27 -42.22
CA ASN A 175 0.54 -8.85 -41.97
C ASN A 175 -0.18 -8.54 -40.63
N SER A 176 -0.68 -9.55 -39.92
CA SER A 176 -1.34 -9.38 -38.63
C SER A 176 -0.39 -9.40 -37.42
N THR A 177 0.82 -9.94 -37.57
CA THR A 177 1.82 -10.02 -36.49
C THR A 177 3.01 -9.11 -36.79
N ALA A 178 3.79 -8.76 -35.75
CA ALA A 178 5.02 -8.00 -35.91
C ALA A 178 6.18 -8.92 -36.29
N ASP A 179 7.09 -8.43 -37.13
CA ASP A 179 8.20 -9.20 -37.68
C ASP A 179 9.13 -9.73 -36.55
N PRO A 180 9.23 -11.07 -36.36
CA PRO A 180 9.97 -11.65 -35.25
C PRO A 180 11.47 -11.34 -35.28
N GLN A 181 12.07 -11.20 -36.47
CA GLN A 181 13.50 -10.90 -36.61
C GLN A 181 13.81 -9.47 -36.16
N VAL A 182 12.94 -8.53 -36.51
CA VAL A 182 13.09 -7.12 -36.10
C VAL A 182 12.78 -6.96 -34.61
N LEU A 183 11.80 -7.71 -34.09
CA LEU A 183 11.47 -7.71 -32.67
C LEU A 183 12.65 -8.13 -31.78
N GLU A 184 13.41 -9.15 -32.18
CA GLU A 184 14.59 -9.61 -31.42
C GLU A 184 15.65 -8.52 -31.28
N VAL A 185 15.85 -7.72 -32.33
CA VAL A 185 16.82 -6.60 -32.32
C VAL A 185 16.32 -5.41 -31.50
N LEU A 186 15.01 -5.15 -31.48
CA LEU A 186 14.41 -4.02 -30.76
C LEU A 186 14.23 -4.27 -29.25
N GLN A 187 14.09 -5.54 -28.83
CA GLN A 187 14.04 -5.91 -27.43
C GLN A 187 15.38 -5.65 -26.75
N ARG A 188 15.35 -5.18 -25.49
CA ARG A 188 16.58 -4.89 -24.76
C ARG A 188 17.14 -6.18 -24.17
N PRO A 189 18.38 -6.58 -24.50
CA PRO A 189 19.02 -7.70 -23.83
C PRO A 189 19.21 -7.41 -22.34
N SER A 190 19.04 -8.42 -21.47
CA SER A 190 19.09 -8.26 -20.01
C SER A 190 20.43 -7.75 -19.47
N THR A 191 21.51 -7.87 -20.24
CA THR A 191 22.86 -7.42 -19.91
C THR A 191 23.14 -5.96 -20.30
N THR A 192 22.24 -5.33 -21.07
CA THR A 192 22.47 -4.02 -21.69
C THR A 192 21.92 -2.90 -20.82
N GLY A 193 22.75 -1.89 -20.56
CA GLY A 193 22.34 -0.70 -19.81
C GLY A 193 21.40 0.18 -20.63
N MET A 194 20.65 1.07 -19.96
CA MET A 194 19.72 1.98 -20.64
C MET A 194 20.42 2.90 -21.64
N ARG A 195 21.64 3.34 -21.31
CA ARG A 195 22.48 4.19 -22.17
C ARG A 195 22.85 3.50 -23.48
N ASP A 196 23.33 2.27 -23.39
CA ASP A 196 23.70 1.47 -24.57
C ASP A 196 22.46 1.16 -25.42
N TYR A 197 21.34 0.86 -24.76
CA TYR A 197 20.07 0.59 -25.44
C TYR A 197 19.55 1.82 -26.22
N LEU A 198 19.54 3.02 -25.62
CA LEU A 198 19.15 4.24 -26.34
C LEU A 198 20.12 4.59 -27.47
N THR A 199 21.41 4.28 -27.28
CA THR A 199 22.41 4.46 -28.33
C THR A 199 22.09 3.56 -29.52
N GLN A 200 21.75 2.28 -29.29
CA GLN A 200 21.30 1.36 -30.34
C GLN A 200 20.03 1.86 -31.03
N LEU A 201 19.02 2.32 -30.28
CA LEU A 201 17.79 2.87 -30.86
C LEU A 201 18.03 4.12 -31.71
N ALA A 202 18.97 4.98 -31.29
CA ALA A 202 19.38 6.14 -32.07
C ALA A 202 20.11 5.74 -33.36
N TYR A 203 21.00 4.73 -33.32
CA TYR A 203 21.66 4.18 -34.51
C TYR A 203 20.66 3.58 -35.52
N LEU A 204 19.60 2.94 -35.03
CA LEU A 204 18.50 2.42 -35.85
C LEU A 204 17.57 3.53 -36.38
N GLY A 205 17.79 4.78 -35.98
CA GLY A 205 16.98 5.93 -36.40
C GLY A 205 15.60 5.97 -35.76
N LEU A 206 15.34 5.21 -34.69
CA LEU A 206 14.06 5.27 -33.98
C LEU A 206 13.92 6.54 -33.15
N VAL A 207 15.01 7.15 -32.71
CA VAL A 207 14.98 8.37 -31.87
C VAL A 207 15.39 9.58 -32.70
N ASN A 208 14.48 10.54 -32.88
CA ASN A 208 14.75 11.77 -33.63
C ASN A 208 14.20 13.01 -32.91
N PRO A 209 15.04 14.03 -32.61
CA PRO A 209 16.50 14.08 -32.70
C PRO A 209 17.20 13.25 -31.59
N PRO A 210 18.45 12.77 -31.83
CA PRO A 210 19.18 11.94 -30.88
C PRO A 210 19.51 12.65 -29.55
N GLU A 211 19.56 13.99 -29.57
CA GLU A 211 19.81 14.84 -28.40
C GLU A 211 18.78 14.65 -27.27
N ILE A 212 17.53 14.28 -27.61
CA ILE A 212 16.47 14.02 -26.63
C ILE A 212 16.81 12.81 -25.76
N GLY A 213 17.42 11.78 -26.36
CA GLY A 213 17.87 10.59 -25.64
C GLY A 213 18.92 10.93 -24.56
N GLU A 214 19.87 11.81 -24.88
CA GLU A 214 20.90 12.24 -23.92
C GLU A 214 20.31 13.08 -22.79
N ALA A 215 19.40 14.01 -23.10
CA ALA A 215 18.74 14.85 -22.11
C ALA A 215 17.95 14.02 -21.09
N PHE A 216 17.23 13.00 -21.56
CA PHE A 216 16.54 12.04 -20.70
C PHE A 216 17.53 11.21 -19.86
N LEU A 217 18.57 10.64 -20.49
CA LEU A 217 19.55 9.79 -19.80
C LEU A 217 20.23 10.50 -18.64
N ASN A 218 20.65 11.75 -18.80
CA ASN A 218 21.31 12.50 -17.75
C ASN A 218 20.41 12.67 -16.52
N GLN A 219 19.12 12.95 -16.72
CA GLN A 219 18.16 13.07 -15.64
C GLN A 219 17.82 11.70 -15.02
N TYR A 220 17.64 10.67 -15.85
CA TYR A 220 17.33 9.31 -15.40
C TYR A 220 18.48 8.69 -14.58
N GLU A 221 19.72 8.83 -15.04
CA GLU A 221 20.89 8.30 -14.33
C GLU A 221 21.12 9.02 -12.99
N SER A 222 20.97 10.35 -12.97
CA SER A 222 20.97 11.11 -11.71
C SER A 222 19.88 10.63 -10.77
N ALA A 223 18.65 10.48 -11.28
CA ALA A 223 17.49 10.00 -10.51
C ALA A 223 17.69 8.59 -9.94
N ARG A 224 18.31 7.68 -10.71
CA ARG A 224 18.46 6.27 -10.34
C ARG A 224 19.67 5.98 -9.46
N PHE A 225 20.78 6.69 -9.68
CA PHE A 225 22.09 6.35 -9.13
C PHE A 225 22.65 7.37 -8.13
N SER A 226 22.06 8.58 -8.01
CA SER A 226 22.55 9.59 -7.05
C SER A 226 22.37 9.19 -5.57
N GLY A 227 21.43 8.27 -5.29
CA GLY A 227 21.06 7.89 -3.91
C GLY A 227 20.26 8.96 -3.17
N LEU A 228 19.94 10.08 -3.82
CA LEU A 228 19.10 11.14 -3.27
C LEU A 228 17.67 11.03 -3.82
N PRO A 229 16.64 11.21 -2.98
CA PRO A 229 15.27 11.26 -3.47
C PRO A 229 15.03 12.54 -4.30
N LEU A 230 14.29 12.43 -5.40
CA LEU A 230 13.98 13.57 -6.27
C LEU A 230 12.91 14.48 -5.69
N SER A 231 13.06 15.78 -5.89
CA SER A 231 11.96 16.73 -5.70
C SER A 231 10.88 16.55 -6.78
N GLU A 232 9.71 17.13 -6.53
CA GLU A 232 8.58 17.06 -7.46
C GLU A 232 8.88 17.77 -8.79
N ASP A 233 9.59 18.90 -8.75
CA ASP A 233 9.95 19.67 -9.95
C ASP A 233 10.96 18.91 -10.81
N GLU A 234 11.95 18.27 -10.19
CA GLU A 234 12.92 17.41 -10.90
C GLU A 234 12.23 16.19 -11.50
N PHE A 235 11.30 15.57 -10.77
CA PHE A 235 10.50 14.47 -11.29
C PHE A 235 9.65 14.91 -12.48
N ARG A 236 9.03 16.10 -12.42
CA ARG A 236 8.26 16.67 -13.54
C ARG A 236 9.14 16.92 -14.76
N SER A 237 10.34 17.48 -14.55
CA SER A 237 11.33 17.68 -15.62
C SER A 237 11.72 16.34 -16.27
N LEU A 238 11.98 15.31 -15.46
CA LEU A 238 12.30 13.97 -15.95
C LEU A 238 11.15 13.38 -16.77
N MET A 239 9.91 13.51 -16.28
CA MET A 239 8.72 13.03 -17.00
C MET A 239 8.46 13.81 -18.30
N SER A 240 8.78 15.11 -18.34
CA SER A 240 8.69 15.91 -19.57
C SER A 240 9.70 15.42 -20.61
N ALA A 241 10.97 15.25 -20.23
CA ALA A 241 12.01 14.72 -21.10
C ALA A 241 11.68 13.30 -21.59
N PHE A 242 11.08 12.48 -20.73
CA PHE A 242 10.58 11.16 -21.08
C PHE A 242 9.44 11.21 -22.10
N ALA A 243 8.46 12.10 -21.91
CA ALA A 243 7.36 12.26 -22.85
C ALA A 243 7.85 12.76 -24.23
N GLU A 244 8.79 13.72 -24.23
CA GLU A 244 9.47 14.19 -25.44
C GLU A 244 10.22 13.06 -26.14
N LEU A 245 10.92 12.20 -25.39
CA LEU A 245 11.59 11.02 -25.92
C LEU A 245 10.60 10.08 -26.61
N LEU A 246 9.50 9.71 -25.93
CA LEU A 246 8.48 8.83 -26.51
C LEU A 246 7.79 9.45 -27.73
N ALA A 247 7.63 10.77 -27.77
CA ALA A 247 7.07 11.49 -28.90
C ALA A 247 8.06 11.57 -30.09
N GLY A 248 9.36 11.68 -29.80
CA GLY A 248 10.44 11.62 -30.79
C GLY A 248 10.74 10.21 -31.31
N MET A 249 10.10 9.18 -30.74
CA MET A 249 10.25 7.81 -31.22
C MET A 249 9.41 7.55 -32.49
N THR A 250 10.08 7.41 -33.62
CA THR A 250 9.49 7.17 -34.94
C THR A 250 9.74 5.75 -35.43
N GLY A 251 8.97 5.32 -36.43
CA GLY A 251 9.13 4.00 -37.05
C GLY A 251 10.48 3.82 -37.74
N LEU A 252 10.87 2.56 -37.92
CA LEU A 252 12.09 2.17 -38.63
C LEU A 252 12.03 2.56 -40.12
N GLN A 253 13.18 2.95 -40.66
CA GLN A 253 13.34 3.14 -42.10
C GLN A 253 13.33 1.78 -42.81
N PRO A 254 12.66 1.66 -43.97
CA PRO A 254 12.49 0.39 -44.66
C PRO A 254 13.83 -0.23 -45.10
N GLU A 255 14.87 0.57 -45.37
CA GLU A 255 16.20 0.08 -45.73
C GLU A 255 16.87 -0.69 -44.58
N ILE A 256 16.66 -0.23 -43.35
CA ILE A 256 17.24 -0.85 -42.14
C ILE A 256 16.54 -2.18 -41.85
N VAL A 257 15.21 -2.23 -42.03
CA VAL A 257 14.43 -3.47 -41.87
C VAL A 257 14.92 -4.56 -42.80
N GLU A 258 15.20 -4.23 -44.06
CA GLU A 258 15.71 -5.20 -45.02
C GLU A 258 17.12 -5.69 -44.66
N GLN A 259 17.98 -4.80 -44.16
CA GLN A 259 19.32 -5.19 -43.68
C GLN A 259 19.24 -6.15 -42.49
N ILE A 260 18.33 -5.91 -41.54
CA ILE A 260 18.13 -6.81 -40.39
C ILE A 260 17.69 -8.20 -40.88
N ARG A 261 16.74 -8.27 -41.82
CA ARG A 261 16.27 -9.54 -42.39
C ARG A 261 17.39 -10.33 -43.08
N ILE A 262 18.26 -9.65 -43.81
CA ILE A 262 19.41 -10.28 -44.46
C ILE A 262 20.40 -10.82 -43.42
N GLN A 263 20.65 -10.08 -42.33
CA GLN A 263 21.60 -10.49 -41.28
C GLN A 263 21.07 -11.61 -40.38
N THR A 264 19.76 -11.65 -40.12
CA THR A 264 19.12 -12.66 -39.25
C THR A 264 18.63 -13.89 -40.04
N GLY A 265 18.58 -13.80 -41.37
CA GLY A 265 18.16 -14.89 -42.27
C GLY A 265 19.27 -15.84 -42.74
N GLU A 266 20.54 -15.57 -42.43
CA GLU A 266 21.67 -16.53 -42.57
C GLU A 266 21.84 -17.38 -41.31
#